data_AF-A0A7J6QYL0-F1
#
_entry.id   AF-A0A7J6QYL0-F1
#
_cell.length_a   1.000
_cell.length_b   1.000
_cell.length_c   1.000
_cell.angle_alpha   90.00
_cell.angle_beta   90.00
_cell.angle_gamma   90.00
#
_symmetry.space_group_name_H-M   'P 1'
#
loop_
_entity.id
_entity.type
_entity.pdbx_description
1 polymer ?
#
loop_
_entity_poly.entity_id
_entity_poly.type
_entity_poly.pdbx_seq_one_letter_code
_entity_poly.pdbx_strand_id
1 'polypeptide(L)'
;SWATYCPWLFSQDHKNHDVVGGTEIGTCLGDLFSVNWMEDSDLHRIFDIPEKLIQQAQIVTFETNLSHVTQFGDRSVAQLEVTDFQGTTDGVVAKASWPQTTGEDQVREILGRVGKVSRVFAIYLSIMSVSLAIAAFGHVLRRMIP
;
A
#
# COMPACT_ATOMS: atom_id res chain seq x y z
N SER A 1 4.56 -12.42 -7.45
CA SER A 1 3.37 -11.57 -7.66
C SER A 1 2.71 -11.96 -8.97
N TRP A 2 1.43 -11.63 -9.12
CA TRP A 2 0.59 -11.98 -10.27
C TRP A 2 -0.24 -10.76 -10.68
N ALA A 3 -0.45 -10.57 -11.99
CA ALA A 3 -1.39 -9.57 -12.48
C ALA A 3 -2.84 -10.02 -12.26
N THR A 4 -3.74 -9.08 -12.04
CA THR A 4 -5.19 -9.31 -11.91
C THR A 4 -5.97 -8.30 -12.75
N TYR A 5 -7.28 -8.51 -12.90
CA TYR A 5 -8.16 -7.72 -13.75
C TYR A 5 -7.65 -7.59 -15.19
N CYS A 6 -7.27 -8.72 -15.77
CA CYS A 6 -6.73 -8.77 -17.13
C CYS A 6 -7.82 -9.09 -18.17
N PRO A 7 -7.78 -8.50 -19.37
CA PRO A 7 -8.77 -8.74 -20.42
C PRO A 7 -8.88 -10.20 -20.86
N TRP A 8 -7.75 -10.91 -20.89
CA TRP A 8 -7.65 -12.30 -21.34
C TRP A 8 -7.83 -13.34 -20.22
N LEU A 9 -7.99 -12.90 -18.97
CA LEU A 9 -8.25 -13.85 -17.88
C LEU A 9 -9.69 -14.35 -18.04
N PHE A 10 -9.84 -15.66 -18.21
CA PHE A 10 -11.10 -16.29 -18.54
C PHE A 10 -12.12 -16.08 -17.41
N SER A 11 -13.05 -15.16 -17.62
CA SER A 11 -14.18 -14.97 -16.72
C SER A 11 -15.23 -16.04 -16.97
N GLN A 12 -15.79 -16.63 -15.92
CA GLN A 12 -16.95 -17.54 -16.06
C GLN A 12 -18.17 -16.85 -16.69
N ASP A 13 -18.24 -15.51 -16.63
CA ASP A 13 -19.32 -14.71 -17.18
C ASP A 13 -19.04 -14.13 -18.57
N HIS A 14 -17.91 -14.51 -19.20
CA HIS A 14 -17.45 -13.99 -20.50
C HIS A 14 -17.27 -12.47 -20.57
N LYS A 15 -17.12 -11.77 -19.43
CA LYS A 15 -16.81 -10.34 -19.41
C LYS A 15 -15.32 -10.07 -19.38
N ASN A 16 -14.96 -8.93 -19.97
CA ASN A 16 -13.64 -8.34 -19.87
C ASN A 16 -13.49 -7.67 -18.49
N HIS A 17 -12.39 -7.96 -17.80
CA HIS A 17 -12.13 -7.48 -16.42
C HIS A 17 -11.43 -6.12 -16.39
N ASP A 18 -11.12 -5.56 -17.56
CA ASP A 18 -10.36 -4.34 -17.76
C ASP A 18 -11.22 -3.19 -18.29
N VAL A 19 -12.53 -3.21 -18.00
CA VAL A 19 -13.46 -2.19 -18.47
C VAL A 19 -13.56 -1.04 -17.46
N VAL A 20 -13.20 0.17 -17.88
CA VAL A 20 -13.32 1.39 -17.08
C VAL A 20 -14.27 2.36 -17.78
N GLY A 21 -15.37 2.73 -17.13
CA GLY A 21 -16.36 3.63 -17.71
C GLY A 21 -16.98 3.14 -19.03
N GLY A 22 -17.07 1.82 -19.22
CA GLY A 22 -17.59 1.20 -20.44
C GLY A 22 -16.59 1.10 -21.59
N THR A 23 -15.32 1.47 -21.38
CA THR A 23 -14.24 1.33 -22.36
C THR A 23 -13.27 0.23 -21.94
N GLU A 24 -12.90 -0.64 -22.86
CA GLU A 24 -11.86 -1.66 -22.66
C GLU A 24 -10.48 -1.02 -22.70
N ILE A 25 -9.66 -1.31 -21.69
CA ILE A 25 -8.32 -0.71 -21.55
C ILE A 25 -7.24 -1.52 -22.29
N GLY A 26 -7.45 -2.83 -22.50
CA GLY A 26 -6.55 -3.73 -23.21
C GLY A 26 -5.32 -4.15 -22.40
N THR A 27 -5.32 -3.95 -21.08
CA THR A 27 -4.25 -4.38 -20.18
C THR A 27 -4.79 -4.75 -18.79
N CYS A 28 -3.99 -5.45 -17.99
CA CYS A 28 -4.33 -5.74 -16.60
C CYS A 28 -4.40 -4.45 -15.77
N LEU A 29 -5.44 -4.31 -14.93
CA LEU A 29 -5.65 -3.10 -14.12
C LEU A 29 -4.97 -3.15 -12.75
N GLY A 30 -4.41 -4.28 -12.35
CA GLY A 30 -3.71 -4.37 -11.06
C GLY A 30 -2.81 -5.57 -10.93
N ASP A 31 -2.18 -5.68 -9.76
CA ASP A 31 -1.54 -6.89 -9.28
C ASP A 31 -2.29 -7.45 -8.08
N LEU A 32 -2.36 -8.78 -7.99
CA LEU A 32 -3.17 -9.51 -7.03
C LEU A 32 -2.84 -9.12 -5.59
N PHE A 33 -1.55 -9.02 -5.26
CA PHE A 33 -1.15 -8.61 -3.90
C PHE A 33 -1.62 -7.19 -3.59
N SER A 34 -1.37 -6.23 -4.50
CA SER A 34 -1.71 -4.85 -4.19
C SER A 34 -3.20 -4.60 -4.11
N VAL A 35 -3.98 -5.18 -5.02
CA VAL A 35 -5.43 -5.06 -5.03
C VAL A 35 -6.02 -5.61 -3.73
N ASN A 36 -5.57 -6.79 -3.29
CA ASN A 36 -6.11 -7.43 -2.09
C ASN A 36 -5.99 -6.54 -0.84
N TRP A 37 -4.85 -5.88 -0.60
CA TRP A 37 -4.72 -5.02 0.59
C TRP A 37 -5.44 -3.66 0.44
N MET A 38 -5.51 -3.12 -0.78
CA MET A 38 -6.18 -1.84 -1.04
C MET A 38 -7.70 -1.96 -0.92
N GLU A 39 -8.31 -2.99 -1.51
CA GLU A 39 -9.76 -3.21 -1.45
C GLU A 39 -10.21 -3.55 -0.03
N ASP A 40 -9.44 -4.35 0.70
CA ASP A 40 -9.68 -4.65 2.10
C ASP A 40 -9.62 -3.38 2.97
N SER A 41 -8.61 -2.53 2.78
CA SER A 41 -8.50 -1.24 3.46
C SER A 41 -9.69 -0.33 3.14
N ASP A 42 -10.15 -0.31 1.88
CA ASP A 42 -11.33 0.46 1.48
C ASP A 42 -12.63 -0.05 2.13
N LEU A 43 -12.82 -1.36 2.29
CA LEU A 43 -13.97 -1.92 3.01
C LEU A 43 -13.94 -1.55 4.49
N HIS A 44 -12.83 -1.78 5.18
CA HIS A 44 -12.65 -1.40 6.58
C HIS A 44 -12.88 0.10 6.79
N ARG A 45 -12.40 0.92 5.85
CA ARG A 45 -12.61 2.37 5.82
C ARG A 45 -14.07 2.77 5.60
N ILE A 46 -14.80 2.11 4.69
CA ILE A 46 -16.22 2.41 4.40
C ILE A 46 -17.11 2.06 5.59
N PHE A 47 -16.80 0.97 6.29
CA PHE A 47 -17.61 0.47 7.41
C PHE A 47 -17.13 0.95 8.78
N ASP A 48 -16.08 1.78 8.84
CA ASP A 48 -15.44 2.26 10.07
C ASP A 48 -15.09 1.11 11.03
N ILE A 49 -14.55 0.02 10.47
CA ILE A 49 -14.14 -1.18 11.20
C ILE A 49 -12.62 -1.09 11.43
N PRO A 50 -12.15 -1.08 12.69
CA PRO A 50 -10.73 -1.04 12.97
C PRO A 50 -10.04 -2.35 12.56
N GLU A 51 -8.85 -2.22 11.98
CA GLU A 51 -8.04 -3.35 11.53
C GLU A 51 -6.59 -3.17 12.00
N LYS A 52 -5.97 -4.25 12.50
CA LYS A 52 -4.54 -4.32 12.78
C LYS A 52 -3.75 -4.81 11.56
N LEU A 53 -2.50 -4.35 11.43
CA LEU A 53 -1.59 -4.81 10.37
C LEU A 53 -1.44 -6.34 10.29
N ILE A 54 -1.52 -7.05 11.42
CA ILE A 54 -1.48 -8.52 11.44
C ILE A 54 -2.73 -9.17 10.82
N GLN A 55 -3.90 -8.56 11.00
CA GLN A 55 -5.16 -9.04 10.42
C GLN A 55 -5.14 -8.84 8.91
N GLN A 56 -4.75 -7.64 8.47
CA GLN A 56 -4.58 -7.33 7.06
C GLN A 56 -3.59 -8.28 6.39
N ALA A 57 -2.44 -8.51 7.02
CA ALA A 57 -1.45 -9.43 6.49
C ALA A 57 -1.97 -10.87 6.38
N GLN A 58 -2.84 -11.32 7.29
CA GLN A 58 -3.48 -12.64 7.22
C GLN A 58 -4.48 -12.73 6.06
N ILE A 59 -5.35 -11.73 5.92
CA ILE A 59 -6.33 -11.64 4.83
C ILE A 59 -5.61 -11.61 3.48
N VAL A 60 -4.64 -10.71 3.31
CA VAL A 60 -3.88 -10.56 2.07
C VAL A 60 -3.07 -11.83 1.75
N THR A 61 -2.54 -12.53 2.76
CA THR A 61 -1.85 -13.82 2.55
C THR A 61 -2.81 -14.90 2.03
N PHE A 62 -4.04 -14.92 2.54
CA PHE A 62 -5.06 -15.87 2.11
C PHE A 62 -5.57 -15.57 0.69
N GLU A 63 -5.88 -14.30 0.39
CA GLU A 63 -6.42 -13.88 -0.90
C GLU A 63 -5.37 -13.87 -2.02
N THR A 64 -4.08 -13.67 -1.71
CA THR A 64 -2.99 -13.71 -2.70
C THR A 64 -2.56 -15.16 -2.98
N ASN A 65 -3.50 -16.02 -3.33
CA ASN A 65 -3.30 -17.48 -3.41
C ASN A 65 -2.32 -17.94 -4.52
N LEU A 66 -1.97 -17.08 -5.48
CA LEU A 66 -1.04 -17.42 -6.56
C LEU A 66 0.43 -17.21 -6.17
N SER A 67 0.73 -16.50 -5.09
CA SER A 67 2.12 -16.29 -4.63
C SER A 67 2.25 -16.18 -3.12
N HIS A 68 3.45 -16.43 -2.58
CA HIS A 68 3.67 -16.37 -1.14
C HIS A 68 3.86 -14.94 -0.62
N VAL A 69 2.91 -14.47 0.19
CA VAL A 69 3.08 -13.26 1.01
C VAL A 69 3.96 -13.59 2.21
N THR A 70 4.97 -12.75 2.47
CA THR A 70 5.95 -12.96 3.54
C THR A 70 6.13 -11.69 4.35
N GLN A 71 6.30 -11.84 5.67
CA GLN A 71 6.49 -10.73 6.61
C GLN A 71 7.90 -10.76 7.18
N PHE A 72 8.54 -9.59 7.26
CA PHE A 72 9.91 -9.41 7.75
C PHE A 72 9.99 -8.25 8.73
N GLY A 73 11.08 -8.19 9.49
CA GLY A 73 11.33 -7.11 10.45
C GLY A 73 10.69 -7.34 11.82
N ASP A 74 10.40 -6.26 12.53
CA ASP A 74 9.85 -6.29 13.88
C ASP A 74 8.35 -6.61 13.85
N ARG A 75 8.00 -7.79 14.36
CA ARG A 75 6.63 -8.29 14.42
C ARG A 75 5.76 -7.54 15.43
N SER A 76 6.34 -6.77 16.34
CA SER A 76 5.58 -5.94 17.27
C SER A 76 4.76 -4.86 16.55
N VAL A 77 5.28 -4.37 15.42
CA VAL A 77 4.60 -3.39 14.54
C VAL A 77 3.28 -3.94 14.00
N ALA A 78 3.19 -5.26 13.79
CA ALA A 78 1.97 -5.89 13.26
C ALA A 78 0.75 -5.76 14.21
N GLN A 79 0.96 -5.37 15.47
CA GLN A 79 -0.12 -5.14 16.43
C GLN A 79 -0.75 -3.74 16.35
N LEU A 80 -0.13 -2.82 15.61
CA LEU A 80 -0.63 -1.47 15.40
C LEU A 80 -1.78 -1.46 14.39
N GLU A 81 -2.60 -0.42 14.45
CA GLU A 81 -3.74 -0.27 13.54
C GLU A 81 -3.27 0.15 12.15
N VAL A 82 -3.98 -0.29 11.13
CA VAL A 82 -3.73 0.08 9.73
C VAL A 82 -3.86 1.60 9.55
N THR A 83 -4.79 2.23 10.26
CA THR A 83 -5.06 3.67 10.25
C THR A 83 -3.89 4.52 10.77
N ASP A 84 -3.02 3.97 11.63
CA ASP A 84 -1.79 4.64 12.07
C ASP A 84 -0.82 4.91 10.91
N PHE A 85 -0.95 4.14 9.81
CA PHE A 85 -0.09 4.21 8.63
C PHE A 85 -0.82 4.73 7.39
N GLN A 86 -2.08 4.33 7.20
CA GLN A 86 -2.88 4.65 6.03
C GLN A 86 -3.80 5.87 6.22
N GLY A 87 -4.00 6.33 7.47
CA GLY A 87 -4.87 7.44 7.83
C GLY A 87 -6.35 7.06 7.98
N THR A 88 -7.17 8.03 8.40
CA THR A 88 -8.63 7.90 8.57
C THR A 88 -9.40 8.79 7.58
N THR A 89 -10.71 8.55 7.44
CA THR A 89 -11.64 9.29 6.57
C THR A 89 -11.85 10.75 6.94
N ASP A 90 -11.49 11.16 8.17
CA ASP A 90 -11.63 12.55 8.63
C ASP A 90 -10.84 13.55 7.77
N GLY A 91 -9.84 13.07 7.01
CA GLY A 91 -9.09 13.87 6.03
C GLY A 91 -9.68 13.88 4.61
N VAL A 92 -10.58 12.96 4.27
CA VAL A 92 -11.10 12.76 2.90
C VAL A 92 -12.57 13.20 2.77
N VAL A 93 -13.37 13.10 3.83
CA VAL A 93 -14.78 13.57 3.81
C VAL A 93 -14.89 15.09 3.98
N ALA A 94 -13.88 15.76 4.53
CA ALA A 94 -13.86 17.23 4.64
C ALA A 94 -13.58 17.99 3.33
N LYS A 95 -13.32 17.29 2.19
CA LYS A 95 -13.07 17.93 0.89
C LYS A 95 -13.73 17.21 -0.30
N ALA A 96 -14.98 16.79 -0.17
CA ALA A 96 -15.88 16.72 -1.34
C ALA A 96 -16.53 18.08 -1.68
N SER A 97 -16.26 19.11 -0.88
CA SER A 97 -16.49 20.52 -1.22
C SER A 97 -15.19 21.29 -0.93
N TRP A 98 -14.47 21.69 -1.96
CA TRP A 98 -13.24 22.49 -1.82
C TRP A 98 -13.56 23.86 -1.21
N PRO A 99 -13.12 24.20 0.03
CA PRO A 99 -13.28 25.54 0.57
C PRO A 99 -12.14 26.43 0.06
N GLN A 100 -12.50 27.59 -0.47
CA GLN A 100 -11.57 28.64 -0.91
C GLN A 100 -10.93 29.29 0.34
N THR A 101 -9.76 28.81 0.78
CA THR A 101 -8.96 29.49 1.81
C THR A 101 -7.62 29.95 1.25
N THR A 102 -7.18 31.12 1.70
CA THR A 102 -6.05 31.88 1.18
C THR A 102 -4.71 31.16 1.35
N GLY A 103 -3.81 31.34 0.37
CA GLY A 103 -2.60 30.54 0.18
C GLY A 103 -1.60 30.51 1.34
N GLU A 104 -1.62 31.47 2.27
CA GLU A 104 -0.71 31.49 3.43
C GLU A 104 -1.08 30.45 4.50
N ASP A 105 -2.37 30.17 4.69
CA ASP A 105 -2.84 29.14 5.63
C ASP A 105 -2.61 27.74 5.05
N GLN A 106 -2.77 27.58 3.73
CA GLN A 106 -2.44 26.35 3.01
C GLN A 106 -0.95 26.02 3.14
N VAL A 107 -0.05 27.01 3.03
CA VAL A 107 1.40 26.78 3.17
C VAL A 107 1.75 26.34 4.59
N ARG A 108 1.16 26.92 5.64
CA ARG A 108 1.38 26.49 7.02
C ARG A 108 0.88 25.07 7.30
N GLU A 109 -0.29 24.72 6.76
CA GLU A 109 -0.85 23.37 6.86
C GLU A 109 -0.04 22.33 6.07
N ILE A 110 0.39 22.67 4.85
CA ILE A 110 1.27 21.84 4.01
C ILE A 110 2.62 21.65 4.71
N LEU A 111 3.22 22.69 5.27
CA LEU A 111 4.50 22.57 5.99
C LEU A 111 4.37 21.69 7.26
N GLY A 112 3.22 21.74 7.95
CA GLY A 112 2.91 20.82 9.06
C GLY A 112 2.69 19.37 8.61
N ARG A 113 2.13 19.16 7.41
CA ARG A 113 1.88 17.83 6.82
C ARG A 113 3.13 17.21 6.18
N VAL A 114 4.00 18.02 5.57
CA VAL A 114 5.30 17.59 5.03
C VAL A 114 6.21 17.08 6.15
N GLY A 115 6.14 17.64 7.37
CA GLY A 115 6.85 17.11 8.54
C GLY A 115 6.44 15.68 8.95
N LYS A 116 5.21 15.25 8.66
CA LYS A 116 4.71 13.89 8.95
C LYS A 116 4.97 12.91 7.80
N VAL A 117 4.77 13.33 6.54
CA VAL A 117 5.11 12.54 5.35
C VAL A 117 6.63 12.29 5.27
N SER A 118 7.44 13.26 5.73
CA SER A 118 8.89 13.09 5.81
C SER A 118 9.33 11.97 6.75
N ARG A 119 8.51 11.54 7.73
CA ARG A 119 8.83 10.40 8.59
C ARG A 119 8.58 9.07 7.90
N VAL A 120 7.50 8.94 7.14
CA VAL A 120 7.19 7.73 6.36
C VAL A 120 8.20 7.55 5.23
N PHE A 121 8.54 8.64 4.52
CA PHE A 121 9.57 8.61 3.47
C PHE A 121 10.98 8.38 4.05
N ALA A 122 11.30 8.95 5.22
CA ALA A 122 12.57 8.68 5.91
C ALA A 122 12.65 7.24 6.43
N ILE A 123 11.58 6.65 6.95
CA ILE A 123 11.55 5.24 7.37
C ILE A 123 11.73 4.33 6.14
N TYR A 124 11.01 4.59 5.05
CA TYR A 124 11.15 3.84 3.79
C TYR A 124 12.58 3.93 3.21
N LEU A 125 13.19 5.13 3.19
CA LEU A 125 14.58 5.32 2.74
C LEU A 125 15.63 4.75 3.71
N SER A 126 15.38 4.77 5.02
CA SER A 126 16.26 4.16 6.03
C SER A 126 16.28 2.64 5.91
N ILE A 127 15.13 2.02 5.64
CA ILE A 127 15.02 0.58 5.45
C ILE A 127 15.69 0.16 4.12
N MET A 128 15.48 0.91 3.04
CA MET A 128 16.10 0.63 1.74
C MET A 128 17.63 0.81 1.73
N SER A 129 18.17 1.78 2.48
CA SER A 129 19.63 1.97 2.61
C SER A 129 20.30 0.90 3.49
N VAL A 130 19.62 0.40 4.52
CA VAL A 130 20.10 -0.74 5.33
C VAL A 130 20.08 -2.03 4.51
N SER A 131 19.06 -2.26 3.68
CA SER A 131 19.02 -3.42 2.77
C SER A 131 20.13 -3.40 1.71
N LEU A 132 20.47 -2.23 1.15
CA LEU A 132 21.60 -2.08 0.23
C LEU A 132 22.96 -2.25 0.96
N ALA A 133 23.09 -1.73 2.18
CA ALA A 133 24.32 -1.85 2.96
C ALA A 133 24.59 -3.29 3.39
N ILE A 134 23.56 -4.05 3.80
CA ILE A 134 23.68 -5.47 4.16
C ILE A 134 24.03 -6.31 2.91
N ALA A 135 23.45 -6.00 1.74
CA ALA A 135 23.78 -6.67 0.49
C ALA A 135 25.24 -6.38 0.04
N ALA A 136 25.72 -5.15 0.19
CA ALA A 136 27.10 -4.77 -0.13
C ALA A 136 28.12 -5.39 0.84
N PHE A 137 27.82 -5.44 2.14
CA PHE A 137 28.70 -6.05 3.15
C PHE A 137 28.75 -7.58 3.02
N GLY A 138 27.62 -8.22 2.72
CA GLY A 138 27.56 -9.65 2.44
C GLY A 138 28.37 -10.05 1.21
N HIS A 139 28.39 -9.22 0.16
CA HIS A 139 29.16 -9.51 -1.05
C HIS A 139 30.67 -9.33 -0.86
N VAL A 140 31.08 -8.40 0.00
CA VAL A 140 32.48 -8.14 0.39
C VAL A 140 33.00 -9.23 1.34
N LEU A 141 32.21 -9.64 2.34
CA LEU A 141 32.58 -10.73 3.25
C LEU A 141 32.72 -12.08 2.54
N ARG A 142 31.92 -12.35 1.51
CA ARG A 142 32.02 -13.57 0.69
C ARG A 142 33.26 -13.62 -0.22
N ARG A 143 33.99 -12.50 -0.35
CA ARG A 143 35.26 -12.42 -1.11
C ARG A 143 36.51 -12.34 -0.21
N MET A 144 36.34 -12.24 1.11
CA MET A 144 37.45 -12.17 2.08
C MET A 144 37.66 -13.44 2.93
N ILE A 145 36.82 -14.46 2.74
CA ILE A 145 37.04 -15.79 3.33
C ILE A 145 37.65 -16.67 2.22
N PRO A 146 38.93 -17.09 2.32
CA PRO A 146 39.54 -18.01 1.36
C PRO A 146 38.92 -19.42 1.43
#